data_AF-A0A0D8XTK7-F1
#
_entry.id   AF-A0A0D8XTK7-F1
#
_cell.length_a   1.000
_cell.length_b   1.000
_cell.length_c   1.000
_cell.angle_alpha   90.00
_cell.angle_beta   90.00
_cell.angle_gamma   90.00
#
_symmetry.space_group_name_H-M   'P 1'
#
loop_
_entity.id
_entity.type
_entity.pdbx_description
1 polymer ?
#
loop_
_entity_poly.entity_id
_entity_poly.type
_entity_poly.pdbx_seq_one_letter_code
_entity_poly.pdbx_strand_id
1 'polypeptide(L)'
;MKRDMGGAAAVLGAFYTLVTAEFQQNLHVCLCIVENSISPMANKPDDIITMLSGKTVEINNTDAEGRLILADGVYYAKTNLKLAVTVE
;
A
#
# COMPACT_ATOMS: atom_id res chain seq x y z
N MET A 1 3.84 -16.67 2.37
CA MET A 1 2.56 -16.42 1.68
C MET A 1 2.80 -15.78 0.30
N LYS A 2 3.12 -16.54 -0.76
CA LYS A 2 3.56 -15.92 -2.05
C LYS A 2 2.49 -15.10 -2.78
N ARG A 3 1.20 -15.30 -2.46
CA ARG A 3 0.06 -14.64 -3.11
C ARG A 3 -0.32 -13.33 -2.44
N ASP A 4 0.38 -12.93 -1.39
CA ASP A 4 0.05 -11.75 -0.57
C ASP A 4 0.31 -10.42 -1.31
N MET A 5 1.11 -10.48 -2.37
CA MET A 5 1.29 -9.40 -3.35
C MET A 5 0.20 -9.38 -4.46
N GLY A 6 -0.87 -10.17 -4.32
CA GLY A 6 -1.89 -10.36 -5.35
C GLY A 6 -2.62 -9.07 -5.72
N GLY A 7 -2.90 -8.20 -4.74
CA GLY A 7 -3.49 -6.88 -4.98
C GLY A 7 -2.60 -5.99 -5.84
N ALA A 8 -1.30 -5.92 -5.50
CA ALA A 8 -0.30 -5.18 -6.28
C ALA A 8 -0.17 -5.71 -7.73
N ALA A 9 -0.18 -7.03 -7.92
CA ALA A 9 -0.17 -7.62 -9.26
C ALA A 9 -1.44 -7.30 -10.06
N ALA A 10 -2.61 -7.32 -9.41
CA ALA A 10 -3.89 -7.01 -10.05
C ALA A 10 -3.93 -5.56 -10.57
N VAL A 11 -3.56 -4.58 -9.73
CA VAL A 11 -3.57 -3.17 -10.14
C VAL A 11 -2.49 -2.85 -11.17
N LEU A 12 -1.33 -3.50 -11.12
CA LEU A 12 -0.30 -3.37 -12.15
C LEU A 12 -0.76 -3.92 -13.50
N GLY A 13 -1.39 -5.09 -13.51
CA GLY A 13 -1.98 -5.68 -14.72
C GLY A 13 -3.08 -4.79 -15.31
N ALA A 14 -3.98 -4.30 -14.46
CA ALA A 14 -5.04 -3.37 -14.88
C ALA A 14 -4.47 -2.06 -15.43
N PHE A 15 -3.46 -1.48 -14.77
CA PHE A 15 -2.76 -0.28 -15.24
C PHE A 15 -2.13 -0.50 -16.62
N TYR A 16 -1.39 -1.60 -16.79
CA TYR A 16 -0.79 -1.97 -18.07
C TYR A 16 -1.86 -2.06 -19.17
N THR A 17 -2.94 -2.80 -18.93
CA THR A 17 -4.04 -2.95 -19.90
C THR A 17 -4.65 -1.60 -20.26
N LEU A 18 -4.95 -0.74 -19.28
CA LEU A 18 -5.55 0.58 -19.52
C LEU A 18 -4.62 1.51 -20.31
N VAL A 19 -3.33 1.54 -19.97
CA VAL A 19 -2.34 2.36 -20.69
C VAL A 19 -2.18 1.87 -22.13
N THR A 20 -2.08 0.55 -22.35
CA THR A 20 -1.99 -0.01 -23.72
C THR A 20 -3.26 0.19 -24.55
N ALA A 21 -4.41 0.36 -23.90
CA ALA A 21 -5.69 0.69 -24.53
C ALA A 21 -5.88 2.21 -24.72
N GLU A 22 -4.83 3.01 -24.54
CA GLU A 22 -4.85 4.47 -24.72
C GLU A 22 -5.91 5.15 -23.83
N PHE A 23 -6.02 4.73 -22.57
CA PHE A 23 -6.91 5.39 -21.61
C PHE A 23 -6.57 6.89 -21.48
N GLN A 24 -7.59 7.73 -21.57
CA GLN A 24 -7.43 9.17 -21.81
C GLN A 24 -7.29 10.02 -20.55
N GLN A 25 -7.56 9.45 -19.37
CA GLN A 25 -7.43 10.19 -18.10
C GLN A 25 -6.09 9.87 -17.44
N ASN A 26 -5.61 10.82 -16.63
CA ASN A 26 -4.42 10.62 -15.81
C ASN A 26 -4.67 9.46 -14.83
N LEU A 27 -3.84 8.44 -14.95
CA LEU A 27 -3.88 7.25 -14.12
C LEU A 27 -2.53 7.09 -13.42
N HIS A 28 -2.57 6.75 -12.14
CA HIS A 28 -1.38 6.43 -11.36
C HIS A 28 -1.56 5.04 -10.76
N VAL A 29 -0.46 4.30 -10.65
CA VAL A 29 -0.42 3.04 -9.90
C VAL A 29 0.61 3.20 -8.77
N CYS A 30 0.17 2.95 -7.54
CA CYS A 30 1.02 2.98 -6.35
C CYS A 30 1.14 1.53 -5.82
N LEU A 31 2.36 1.00 -5.79
CA LEU A 31 2.63 -0.37 -5.34
C LEU A 31 3.33 -0.34 -3.99
N CYS A 32 2.64 -0.78 -2.94
CA CYS A 32 3.22 -0.94 -1.61
C CYS A 32 3.92 -2.31 -1.54
N ILE A 33 5.24 -2.34 -1.71
CA ILE A 33 6.03 -3.58 -1.84
C ILE A 33 6.88 -3.79 -0.60
N VAL A 34 6.60 -4.85 0.14
CA VAL A 34 7.33 -5.26 1.35
C VAL A 34 7.39 -6.79 1.43
N GLU A 35 8.29 -7.30 2.26
CA GLU A 35 8.25 -8.68 2.75
C GLU A 35 8.05 -8.65 4.27
N ASN A 36 7.00 -9.31 4.77
CA ASN A 36 6.75 -9.43 6.20
C ASN A 36 7.60 -10.59 6.77
N SER A 37 8.73 -10.25 7.38
CA SER A 37 9.76 -11.20 7.80
C SER A 37 10.01 -11.19 9.31
N ILE A 38 10.39 -12.34 9.85
CA ILE A 38 10.74 -12.50 11.26
C ILE A 38 12.24 -12.23 11.45
N SER A 39 12.56 -11.25 12.29
CA SER A 39 13.93 -10.94 12.69
C SER A 39 13.94 -10.26 14.08
N PRO A 40 15.10 -10.11 14.75
CA PRO A 40 15.20 -9.32 15.98
C PRO A 40 14.69 -7.87 15.84
N MET A 41 14.79 -7.31 14.63
CA MET A 41 14.35 -5.95 14.29
C MET A 41 12.94 -5.89 13.70
N ALA A 42 12.21 -7.02 13.62
CA ALA A 42 10.83 -7.01 13.13
C ALA A 42 9.91 -6.23 14.07
N ASN A 43 8.83 -5.68 13.51
CA ASN A 43 7.74 -5.08 14.28
C ASN A 43 7.24 -6.07 15.33
N LYS A 44 6.87 -5.56 16.50
CA LYS A 44 6.36 -6.34 17.63
C LYS A 44 4.94 -5.90 17.96
N PRO A 45 4.12 -6.81 18.51
CA PRO A 45 2.97 -6.39 19.28
C PRO A 45 3.39 -5.33 20.31
N ASP A 46 2.56 -4.31 20.48
CA ASP A 46 2.74 -3.13 21.34
C ASP A 46 3.70 -2.04 20.78
N ASP A 47 4.35 -2.26 19.63
CA ASP A 47 5.06 -1.17 18.95
C ASP A 47 4.06 -0.10 18.50
N ILE A 48 4.39 1.17 18.76
CA ILE A 48 3.64 2.33 18.25
C ILE A 48 4.44 2.97 17.13
N ILE A 49 3.89 2.92 15.91
CA ILE A 49 4.49 3.52 14.72
C ILE A 49 3.76 4.80 14.33
N THR A 50 4.48 5.74 13.72
CA THR A 50 3.90 6.94 13.12
C THR A 50 3.74 6.72 11.62
N MET A 51 2.50 6.77 11.14
CA MET A 51 2.17 6.62 9.72
C MET A 51 2.55 7.89 8.94
N LEU A 52 2.62 7.81 7.61
CA LEU A 52 2.83 8.97 6.73
C LEU A 52 1.77 10.06 6.94
N SER A 53 0.56 9.67 7.37
CA SER A 53 -0.51 10.59 7.73
C SER A 53 -0.25 11.44 8.98
N GLY A 54 0.82 11.18 9.73
CA GLY A 54 1.14 11.79 11.03
C GLY A 54 0.35 11.19 12.21
N LYS A 55 -0.59 10.28 11.95
CA LYS A 55 -1.28 9.51 13.00
C LYS A 55 -0.40 8.39 13.52
N THR A 56 -0.55 8.05 14.79
CA THR A 56 0.09 6.87 15.39
C THR A 56 -0.81 5.64 15.30
N VAL A 57 -0.19 4.47 15.18
CA VAL A 57 -0.85 3.16 15.19
C VAL A 57 -0.10 2.24 16.15
N GLU A 58 -0.83 1.70 17.12
CA GLU A 58 -0.36 0.57 17.93
C GLU A 58 -0.52 -0.72 17.13
N ILE A 59 0.56 -1.47 16.97
CA ILE A 59 0.55 -2.76 16.31
C ILE A 59 0.18 -3.80 17.36
N ASN A 60 -1.03 -4.33 17.33
CA ASN A 60 -1.41 -5.47 18.18
C ASN A 60 -1.31 -6.83 17.45
N ASN A 61 -1.20 -6.83 16.12
CA ASN A 61 -0.99 -8.00 15.29
C ASN A 61 -0.10 -7.64 14.08
N THR A 62 1.07 -8.26 14.01
CA THR A 62 2.06 -8.03 12.94
C THR A 62 1.69 -8.68 11.60
N ASP A 63 0.73 -9.61 11.59
CA ASP A 63 0.15 -10.25 10.39
C ASP A 63 -1.08 -9.48 9.86
N ALA A 64 -1.31 -8.27 10.39
CA ALA A 64 -2.23 -7.29 9.84
C ALA A 64 -1.48 -6.16 9.11
N GLU A 65 -0.28 -6.44 8.60
CA GLU A 65 0.65 -5.53 7.94
C GLU A 65 0.11 -4.91 6.65
N GLY A 66 -0.70 -5.64 5.88
CA GLY A 66 -1.17 -5.18 4.57
C GLY A 66 -1.93 -3.85 4.67
N ARG A 67 -2.69 -3.63 5.74
CA ARG A 67 -3.42 -2.37 5.96
C ARG A 67 -2.48 -1.22 6.35
N LEU A 68 -1.33 -1.50 6.95
CA LEU A 68 -0.38 -0.48 7.38
C LEU A 68 0.31 0.14 6.15
N ILE A 69 0.79 -0.71 5.25
CA ILE A 69 1.44 -0.25 4.02
C ILE A 69 0.42 0.43 3.07
N LEU A 70 -0.83 -0.04 3.03
CA LEU A 70 -1.90 0.58 2.24
C LEU A 70 -2.32 1.94 2.80
N ALA A 71 -2.37 2.10 4.12
CA ALA A 71 -2.69 3.38 4.75
C ALA A 71 -1.72 4.49 4.30
N ASP A 72 -0.43 4.19 4.22
CA ASP A 72 0.57 5.12 3.68
C ASP A 72 0.43 5.31 2.16
N GLY A 73 0.17 4.23 1.41
CA GLY A 73 -0.04 4.29 -0.04
C GLY A 73 -1.23 5.18 -0.44
N VAL A 74 -2.39 5.01 0.21
CA VAL A 74 -3.59 5.82 -0.02
C VAL A 74 -3.37 7.26 0.43
N TYR A 75 -2.72 7.47 1.58
CA TYR A 75 -2.42 8.82 2.04
C TYR A 75 -1.50 9.55 1.06
N TYR A 76 -0.45 8.88 0.55
CA TYR A 76 0.44 9.39 -0.48
C TYR A 76 -0.32 9.72 -1.76
N ALA A 77 -1.16 8.80 -2.25
CA ALA A 77 -1.97 9.02 -3.45
C ALA A 77 -2.90 10.25 -3.31
N LYS A 78 -3.51 10.43 -2.14
CA LYS A 78 -4.38 11.58 -1.87
C LYS A 78 -3.63 12.89 -1.73
N THR A 79 -2.48 12.91 -1.05
CA THR A 79 -1.80 14.15 -0.65
C THR A 79 -0.71 14.59 -1.62
N ASN A 80 0.09 13.65 -2.12
CA ASN A 80 1.20 13.92 -3.04
C ASN A 80 0.74 13.90 -4.50
N LEU A 81 -0.10 12.92 -4.89
CA LEU A 81 -0.60 12.81 -6.26
C LEU A 81 -1.93 13.55 -6.49
N LYS A 82 -2.61 13.95 -5.41
CA LYS A 82 -3.87 14.72 -5.45
C LYS A 82 -4.98 14.05 -6.26
N LEU A 83 -5.08 12.72 -6.16
CA LEU A 83 -6.10 11.95 -6.88
C LEU A 83 -7.51 12.24 -6.34
N ALA A 84 -8.46 12.40 -7.24
CA ALA A 84 -9.89 12.56 -6.89
C ALA A 84 -10.55 11.23 -6.52
N VAL A 85 -10.08 10.12 -7.10
CA VAL A 85 -10.57 8.76 -6.86
C VAL A 85 -9.37 7.85 -6.62
N THR A 86 -9.46 7.05 -5.56
CA THR A 86 -8.46 6.03 -5.20
C THR A 86 -9.19 4.68 -5.08
N VAL A 87 -8.59 3.62 -5.64
CA VAL A 87 -9.07 2.24 -5.53
C VAL A 87 -7.93 1.42 -4.94
N GLU A 88 -8.23 0.62 -3.91
CA GLU A 88 -7.31 -0.29 -3.20
C GLU A 88 -7.91 -1.68 -3.07
#